data_AF-A0A1V9EYH4-F1
#
_entry.id   AF-A0A1V9EYH4-F1
#
_cell.length_a   1.000
_cell.length_b   1.000
_cell.length_c   1.000
_cell.angle_alpha   90.00
_cell.angle_beta   90.00
_cell.angle_gamma   90.00
#
_symmetry.space_group_name_H-M   'P 1'
#
loop_
_entity.id
_entity.type
_entity.pdbx_description
1 polymer ?
#
loop_
_entity_poly.entity_id
_entity_poly.type
_entity_poly.pdbx_seq_one_letter_code
_entity_poly.pdbx_strand_id
1 'polypeptide(L)'
;MVECPRCLGKGTVDIDDIKRLKKELFWAPGKCAYCNGLGKVPPDRIEKLDPDVEYLTTDLPSWERHKVITGDDDAMKRAREFKETVLAVVEEIEQMYYIENKEPCEIAGHLFHKQGRFVYSASEKQEMVEYVEKVINSKLKK
;
A
#
# COMPACT_ATOMS: atom_id res chain seq x y z
N MET A 1 9.20 2.44 25.75
CA MET A 1 9.31 2.28 24.28
C MET A 1 9.68 0.85 23.99
N VAL A 2 9.07 0.24 22.98
CA VAL A 2 9.35 -1.13 22.51
C VAL A 2 9.81 -1.09 21.06
N GLU A 3 10.42 -2.18 20.59
CA GLU A 3 10.81 -2.30 19.19
C GLU A 3 9.59 -2.18 18.27
N CYS A 4 9.76 -1.47 17.14
CA CYS A 4 8.68 -1.29 16.18
C CYS A 4 8.36 -2.63 15.48
N PRO A 5 7.14 -3.17 15.62
CA PRO A 5 6.78 -4.46 15.01
C PRO A 5 6.67 -4.42 13.48
N ARG A 6 6.44 -3.23 12.89
CA ARG A 6 6.38 -3.07 11.42
C ARG A 6 7.75 -3.26 10.79
N CYS A 7 8.79 -2.63 11.32
CA CYS A 7 10.15 -2.63 10.74
C CYS A 7 11.20 -3.38 11.56
N LEU A 8 10.81 -4.12 12.61
CA LEU A 8 11.73 -4.89 13.47
C LEU A 8 12.93 -4.07 13.95
N GLY A 9 12.66 -2.85 14.43
CA GLY A 9 13.72 -1.98 14.96
C GLY A 9 14.51 -1.17 13.92
N LYS A 10 14.42 -1.50 12.62
CA LYS A 10 15.28 -0.91 11.56
C LYS A 10 15.00 0.56 11.27
N GLY A 11 13.79 1.04 11.55
CA GLY A 11 13.32 2.38 11.15
C GLY A 11 12.92 2.49 9.67
N THR A 12 13.30 1.54 8.83
CA THR A 12 12.86 1.39 7.44
C THR A 12 12.14 0.06 7.25
N VAL A 13 11.15 0.04 6.35
CA VAL A 13 10.46 -1.16 5.90
C VAL A 13 11.15 -1.62 4.61
N ASP A 14 11.66 -2.83 4.59
CA ASP A 14 12.26 -3.45 3.40
C ASP A 14 11.32 -4.49 2.76
N ILE A 15 11.79 -5.12 1.68
CA ILE A 15 11.01 -6.12 0.95
C ILE A 15 10.65 -7.32 1.85
N ASP A 16 11.52 -7.70 2.78
CA ASP A 16 11.28 -8.86 3.65
C ASP A 16 10.23 -8.54 4.72
N ASP A 17 10.21 -7.31 5.24
CA ASP A 17 9.12 -6.82 6.08
C ASP A 17 7.78 -6.81 5.33
N ILE A 18 7.79 -6.32 4.09
CA ILE A 18 6.58 -6.24 3.25
C ILE A 18 6.00 -7.64 3.01
N LYS A 19 6.85 -8.61 2.67
CA LYS A 19 6.44 -10.02 2.51
C LYS A 19 5.93 -10.63 3.81
N ARG A 20 6.65 -10.44 4.92
CA ARG A 20 6.25 -10.94 6.25
C ARG A 20 4.87 -10.42 6.64
N LEU A 21 4.57 -9.16 6.32
CA LEU A 21 3.29 -8.52 6.61
C LEU A 21 2.24 -8.72 5.51
N LYS A 22 2.57 -9.42 4.40
CA LYS A 22 1.67 -9.67 3.26
C LYS A 22 1.16 -8.40 2.57
N LYS A 23 2.02 -7.39 2.43
CA LYS A 23 1.69 -6.05 1.89
C LYS A 23 2.32 -5.75 0.54
N GLU A 24 2.68 -6.78 -0.21
CA GLU A 24 3.36 -6.67 -1.49
C GLU A 24 2.59 -5.82 -2.49
N LEU A 25 1.26 -5.86 -2.48
CA LEU A 25 0.42 -5.06 -3.39
C LEU A 25 0.05 -3.68 -2.84
N PHE A 26 0.47 -3.36 -1.62
CA PHE A 26 0.11 -2.09 -0.95
C PHE A 26 1.30 -1.18 -0.72
N TRP A 27 2.49 -1.75 -0.49
CA TRP A 27 3.66 -1.00 -0.05
C TRP A 27 4.85 -1.14 -0.98
N ALA A 28 5.66 -0.08 -0.99
CA ALA A 28 7.02 -0.07 -1.47
C ALA A 28 8.00 0.08 -0.28
N PRO A 29 9.25 -0.41 -0.40
CA PRO A 29 10.27 -0.19 0.62
C PRO A 29 10.50 1.29 0.91
N GLY A 30 10.84 1.63 2.14
CA GLY A 30 11.12 3.01 2.51
C GLY A 30 11.10 3.27 4.00
N LYS A 31 10.96 4.55 4.38
CA LYS A 31 10.86 4.96 5.78
C LYS A 31 9.62 4.34 6.43
N CYS A 32 9.77 3.75 7.62
CA CYS A 32 8.66 3.13 8.31
C CYS A 32 7.67 4.19 8.84
N ALA A 33 6.47 4.24 8.27
CA ALA A 33 5.40 5.16 8.68
C ALA A 33 4.90 4.88 10.11
N TYR A 34 4.88 3.61 10.53
CA TYR A 34 4.38 3.19 11.84
C TYR A 34 5.21 3.70 13.02
N CYS A 35 6.54 3.78 12.88
CA CYS A 35 7.41 4.40 13.88
C CYS A 35 7.99 5.75 13.43
N ASN A 36 7.53 6.27 12.29
CA ASN A 36 8.09 7.45 11.63
C ASN A 36 9.63 7.43 11.54
N GLY A 37 10.23 6.29 11.19
CA GLY A 37 11.68 6.16 11.06
C GLY A 37 12.47 5.87 12.33
N LEU A 38 11.84 5.86 13.52
CA LEU A 38 12.57 5.75 14.79
C LEU A 38 13.01 4.33 15.18
N GLY A 39 12.43 3.30 14.59
CA GLY A 39 12.65 1.90 14.98
C GLY A 39 11.98 1.49 16.30
N LYS A 40 11.39 2.42 17.06
CA LYS A 40 10.71 2.16 18.33
C LYS A 40 9.36 2.86 18.40
N VAL A 41 8.44 2.30 19.19
CA VAL A 41 7.11 2.86 19.43
C VAL A 41 6.71 2.77 20.91
N PRO A 42 5.76 3.58 21.37
CA PRO A 42 5.09 3.37 22.65
C PRO A 42 4.39 1.99 22.67
N PRO A 43 4.36 1.26 23.81
CA PRO A 43 3.69 -0.05 23.90
C PRO A 43 2.21 -0.01 23.51
N ASP A 44 1.50 1.05 23.91
CA ASP A 44 0.07 1.24 23.63
C ASP A 44 -0.23 1.41 22.13
N ARG A 45 0.77 1.73 21.30
CA ARG A 45 0.59 1.78 19.84
C ARG A 45 0.28 0.40 19.27
N ILE A 46 0.90 -0.65 19.82
CA ILE A 46 0.72 -2.03 19.35
C ILE A 46 -0.68 -2.54 19.71
N GLU A 47 -1.24 -2.07 20.83
CA GLU A 47 -2.60 -2.42 21.27
C GLU A 47 -3.68 -1.74 20.43
N LYS A 48 -3.39 -0.52 19.93
CA LYS A 48 -4.37 0.32 19.22
C LYS A 48 -4.36 0.14 17.71
N LEU A 49 -3.22 -0.23 17.14
CA LEU A 49 -3.04 -0.24 15.69
C LEU A 49 -2.14 -1.39 15.27
N ASP A 50 -2.68 -2.24 14.39
CA ASP A 50 -1.90 -3.31 13.79
C ASP A 50 -0.69 -2.77 13.00
N PRO A 51 0.46 -3.46 13.06
CA PRO A 51 1.64 -3.06 12.29
C PRO A 51 1.43 -3.19 10.78
N ASP A 52 0.32 -3.74 10.30
CA ASP A 52 0.10 -4.08 8.90
C ASP A 52 -0.92 -3.15 8.21
N VAL A 53 -1.43 -2.12 8.91
CA VAL A 53 -2.42 -1.17 8.36
C VAL A 53 -1.88 -0.43 7.13
N GLU A 54 -2.49 -0.72 5.98
CA GLU A 54 -1.98 -0.36 4.66
C GLU A 54 -2.03 1.14 4.40
N TYR A 55 -3.09 1.77 4.92
CA TYR A 55 -3.36 3.20 4.79
C TYR A 55 -2.31 4.08 5.49
N LEU A 56 -1.63 3.57 6.52
CA LEU A 56 -0.64 4.35 7.25
C LEU A 56 0.67 4.45 6.45
N THR A 57 0.77 5.46 5.57
CA THR A 57 1.97 5.78 4.78
C THR A 57 2.67 7.05 5.27
N THR A 58 3.88 7.30 4.77
CA THR A 58 4.66 8.50 5.11
C THR A 58 4.11 9.79 4.52
N ASP A 59 3.31 9.64 3.47
CA ASP A 59 2.83 10.71 2.59
C ASP A 59 1.50 11.27 3.12
N LEU A 60 0.84 10.52 4.01
CA LEU A 60 -0.25 11.06 4.82
C LEU A 60 0.22 12.28 5.64
N PRO A 61 -0.58 13.36 5.66
CA PRO A 61 -0.36 14.49 6.54
C PRO A 61 -0.20 14.06 8.00
N SER A 62 0.62 14.79 8.76
CA SER A 62 0.92 14.46 10.16
C SER A 62 -0.33 14.31 11.03
N TRP A 63 -1.35 15.14 10.80
CA TRP A 63 -2.63 15.10 11.51
C TRP A 63 -3.44 13.84 11.21
N GLU A 64 -3.46 13.38 9.97
CA GLU A 64 -4.19 12.17 9.57
C GLU A 64 -3.48 10.93 10.11
N ARG A 65 -2.14 10.88 10.03
CA ARG A 65 -1.38 9.80 10.66
C ARG A 65 -1.63 9.71 12.15
N HIS A 66 -1.73 10.85 12.84
CA HIS A 66 -2.04 10.86 14.26
C HIS A 66 -3.39 10.22 14.54
N LYS A 67 -4.44 10.60 13.80
CA LYS A 67 -5.79 10.02 13.91
C LYS A 67 -5.78 8.50 13.71
N VAL A 68 -5.12 8.01 12.66
CA VAL A 68 -4.97 6.56 12.41
C VAL A 68 -4.26 5.88 13.58
N ILE A 69 -3.14 6.44 14.06
CA ILE A 69 -2.36 5.89 15.18
C ILE A 69 -3.16 5.86 16.49
N THR A 70 -4.05 6.84 16.70
CA THR A 70 -4.90 6.90 17.90
C THR A 70 -6.19 6.10 17.78
N GLY A 71 -6.48 5.48 16.63
CA GLY A 71 -7.70 4.71 16.40
C GLY A 71 -8.96 5.56 16.24
N ASP A 72 -8.84 6.76 15.68
CA ASP A 72 -10.00 7.61 15.36
C ASP A 72 -10.93 6.90 14.37
N ASP A 73 -12.22 6.81 14.69
CA ASP A 73 -13.18 5.99 13.94
C ASP A 73 -13.32 6.40 12.47
N ASP A 74 -13.31 7.71 12.20
CA ASP A 74 -13.41 8.24 10.83
C ASP A 74 -12.14 7.96 10.03
N ALA A 75 -10.96 8.10 10.64
CA ALA A 75 -9.70 7.72 10.01
C ALA A 75 -9.61 6.22 9.74
N MET A 76 -10.07 5.39 10.70
CA MET A 76 -10.12 3.95 10.52
C MET A 76 -11.16 3.54 9.46
N LYS A 77 -12.25 4.29 9.29
CA LYS A 77 -13.18 4.11 8.19
C LYS A 77 -12.52 4.39 6.84
N ARG A 78 -11.83 5.52 6.68
CA ARG A 78 -11.06 5.83 5.46
C ARG A 78 -9.98 4.79 5.18
N ALA A 79 -9.32 4.26 6.21
CA ALA A 79 -8.34 3.19 6.06
C ALA A 79 -8.95 1.90 5.49
N ARG A 80 -10.17 1.54 5.91
CA ARG A 80 -10.92 0.40 5.35
C ARG A 80 -11.34 0.67 3.90
N GLU A 81 -11.93 1.83 3.62
CA GLU A 81 -12.35 2.23 2.27
C GLU A 81 -11.15 2.27 1.29
N PHE A 82 -9.98 2.73 1.74
CA PHE A 82 -8.75 2.68 0.95
C PHE A 82 -8.35 1.24 0.60
N LYS A 83 -8.37 0.35 1.58
CA LYS A 83 -8.05 -1.07 1.36
C LYS A 83 -8.99 -1.72 0.35
N GLU A 84 -10.30 -1.48 0.49
CA GLU A 84 -11.32 -1.96 -0.45
C GLU A 84 -11.08 -1.41 -1.86
N THR A 85 -10.75 -0.12 -1.98
CA THR A 85 -10.46 0.52 -3.27
C THR A 85 -9.26 -0.12 -3.96
N VAL A 86 -8.16 -0.35 -3.22
CA VAL A 86 -6.97 -1.01 -3.79
C VAL A 86 -7.28 -2.43 -4.22
N LEU A 87 -8.04 -3.19 -3.41
CA LEU A 87 -8.43 -4.55 -3.75
C LEU A 87 -9.34 -4.60 -4.99
N ALA A 88 -10.27 -3.66 -5.14
CA ALA A 88 -11.10 -3.56 -6.33
C ALA A 88 -10.27 -3.27 -7.60
N VAL A 89 -9.23 -2.44 -7.49
CA VAL A 89 -8.28 -2.21 -8.60
C VAL A 89 -7.49 -3.48 -8.92
N VAL A 90 -7.05 -4.23 -7.90
CA VAL A 90 -6.36 -5.52 -8.09
C VAL A 90 -7.26 -6.51 -8.82
N GLU A 91 -8.53 -6.64 -8.42
CA GLU A 91 -9.51 -7.51 -9.08
C GLU A 91 -9.78 -7.07 -10.52
N GLU A 92 -9.90 -5.76 -10.77
CA GLU A 92 -10.06 -5.22 -12.13
C GLU A 92 -8.86 -5.55 -13.02
N ILE A 93 -7.63 -5.41 -12.52
CA ILE A 93 -6.41 -5.80 -13.24
C ILE A 93 -6.44 -7.28 -13.61
N GLU A 94 -6.81 -8.13 -12.65
CA GLU A 94 -6.89 -9.57 -12.87
C GLU A 94 -7.95 -9.94 -13.91
N GLN A 95 -9.13 -9.34 -13.85
CA GLN A 95 -10.18 -9.53 -14.85
C GLN A 95 -9.70 -9.12 -16.25
N MET A 96 -9.10 -7.93 -16.37
CA MET A 96 -8.62 -7.42 -17.65
C MET A 96 -7.52 -8.31 -18.26
N TYR A 97 -6.63 -8.83 -17.43
CA TYR A 97 -5.55 -9.69 -17.89
C TYR A 97 -6.05 -11.11 -18.22
N TYR A 98 -6.66 -11.81 -17.26
CA TYR A 98 -6.96 -13.24 -17.38
C TYR A 98 -8.25 -13.56 -18.14
N ILE A 99 -9.19 -12.61 -18.24
CA ILE A 99 -10.49 -12.82 -18.92
C ILE A 99 -10.52 -12.04 -20.24
N GLU A 100 -10.13 -10.77 -20.22
CA GLU A 100 -10.18 -9.90 -21.40
C GLU A 100 -8.92 -10.00 -22.28
N ASN A 101 -7.88 -10.73 -21.85
CA ASN A 101 -6.60 -10.91 -22.55
C ASN A 101 -5.90 -9.59 -22.90
N LYS A 102 -5.95 -8.61 -22.01
CA LYS A 102 -5.27 -7.31 -22.19
C LYS A 102 -3.83 -7.36 -21.72
N GLU A 103 -2.95 -6.67 -22.44
CA GLU A 103 -1.54 -6.56 -22.06
C GLU A 103 -1.34 -5.54 -20.92
N PRO A 104 -0.28 -5.68 -20.09
CA PRO A 104 -0.04 -4.79 -18.94
C PRO A 104 -0.05 -3.29 -19.27
N CYS A 105 0.48 -2.90 -20.43
CA CYS A 105 0.51 -1.52 -20.89
C CYS A 105 -0.90 -0.97 -21.20
N GLU A 106 -1.80 -1.80 -21.72
CA GLU A 106 -3.18 -1.43 -22.01
C GLU A 106 -3.99 -1.27 -20.71
N ILE A 107 -3.78 -2.18 -19.76
CA ILE A 107 -4.38 -2.12 -18.42
C ILE A 107 -3.95 -0.84 -17.70
N ALA A 108 -2.65 -0.53 -17.70
CA ALA A 108 -2.13 0.68 -17.09
C ALA A 108 -2.77 1.95 -17.69
N GLY A 109 -2.91 1.99 -19.02
CA GLY A 109 -3.59 3.09 -19.72
C GLY A 109 -5.06 3.26 -19.30
N HIS A 110 -5.81 2.16 -19.21
CA HIS A 110 -7.20 2.16 -18.75
C HIS A 110 -7.34 2.70 -17.32
N LEU A 111 -6.47 2.28 -16.39
CA LEU A 111 -6.50 2.75 -15.00
C LEU A 111 -6.28 4.25 -14.88
N PHE A 112 -5.37 4.84 -15.68
CA PHE A 112 -5.19 6.29 -15.72
C PHE A 112 -6.44 7.03 -16.21
N HIS A 113 -7.04 6.55 -17.31
CA HIS A 113 -8.24 7.15 -17.87
C HIS A 113 -9.42 7.12 -16.89
N LYS A 114 -9.60 6.00 -16.18
CA LYS A 114 -10.64 5.85 -15.16
C LYS A 114 -10.52 6.85 -14.01
N GLN A 115 -9.30 7.23 -13.65
CA GLN A 115 -9.04 8.25 -12.62
C GLN A 115 -9.16 9.70 -13.16
N GLY A 116 -9.63 9.89 -14.40
CA GLY A 116 -9.71 11.21 -15.04
C GLY A 116 -8.34 11.83 -15.34
N ARG A 117 -7.25 11.04 -15.27
CA ARG A 117 -5.88 11.48 -15.55
C ARG A 117 -5.55 11.20 -17.02
N PHE A 118 -5.65 12.24 -17.84
CA PHE A 118 -5.32 12.18 -19.28
C PHE A 118 -3.87 12.58 -19.60
N VAL A 119 -3.13 13.10 -18.61
CA VAL A 119 -1.72 13.48 -18.75
C VAL A 119 -0.93 12.82 -17.62
N TYR A 120 0.08 12.05 -18.01
CA TYR A 120 1.03 11.41 -17.11
C TYR A 120 2.41 11.41 -17.79
N SER A 121 3.46 11.50 -16.98
CA SER A 121 4.84 11.36 -17.44
C SER A 121 5.14 9.93 -17.89
N ALA A 122 6.20 9.76 -18.68
CA ALA A 122 6.66 8.42 -19.07
C ALA A 122 7.04 7.56 -17.85
N SER A 123 7.60 8.16 -16.80
CA SER A 123 7.93 7.48 -15.54
C SER A 123 6.68 7.02 -14.79
N GLU A 124 5.67 7.88 -14.64
CA GLU A 124 4.40 7.48 -13.98
C GLU A 124 3.71 6.35 -14.74
N LYS A 125 3.75 6.37 -16.08
CA LYS A 125 3.23 5.26 -16.89
C LYS A 125 3.97 3.97 -16.59
N GLN A 126 5.30 4.02 -16.58
CA GLN A 126 6.14 2.87 -16.32
C GLN A 126 5.89 2.27 -14.93
N GLU A 127 5.77 3.11 -13.90
CA GLU A 127 5.44 2.66 -12.53
C GLU A 127 4.08 1.95 -12.46
N MET A 128 3.08 2.43 -13.20
CA MET A 128 1.77 1.77 -13.28
C MET A 128 1.86 0.42 -14.00
N VAL A 129 2.63 0.32 -15.08
CA VAL A 129 2.86 -0.96 -15.78
C VAL A 129 3.54 -1.96 -14.85
N GLU A 130 4.58 -1.54 -14.14
CA GLU A 130 5.28 -2.39 -13.15
C GLU A 130 4.33 -2.83 -12.02
N TYR A 131 3.42 -1.97 -11.57
CA TYR A 131 2.40 -2.34 -10.60
C TYR A 131 1.42 -3.39 -11.16
N VAL A 132 0.95 -3.22 -12.39
CA VAL A 132 0.09 -4.21 -13.08
C VAL A 132 0.79 -5.57 -13.19
N GLU A 133 2.04 -5.58 -13.66
CA GLU A 133 2.84 -6.80 -13.75
C GLU A 133 3.04 -7.47 -12.39
N LYS A 134 3.26 -6.67 -11.33
CA LYS A 134 3.37 -7.18 -9.95
C LYS A 134 2.08 -7.87 -9.50
N VAL A 135 0.92 -7.28 -9.80
CA VAL A 135 -0.39 -7.88 -9.50
C VAL A 135 -0.55 -9.23 -10.21
N ILE A 136 -0.32 -9.26 -11.53
CA ILE A 136 -0.41 -10.48 -12.35
C ILE A 136 0.50 -11.58 -11.79
N ASN A 137 1.76 -11.25 -11.51
CA ASN A 137 2.75 -12.18 -10.97
C ASN A 137 2.44 -12.66 -9.55
N SER A 138 1.66 -11.90 -8.77
CA SER A 138 1.24 -12.32 -7.42
C SER A 138 0.24 -13.48 -7.44
N LYS A 139 -0.54 -13.62 -8.52
CA LYS A 139 -1.49 -14.73 -8.72
C LYS A 139 -0.83 -16.00 -9.25
N LEU A 140 0.25 -15.89 -10.03
CA LEU A 140 1.03 -17.03 -10.53
C LEU A 140 1.78 -17.80 -9.42
N LYS A 141 1.94 -17.21 -8.24
CA LYS A 141 2.67 -17.78 -7.09
C LYS A 141 1.77 -18.43 -6.04
N LYS A 142 0.47 -18.59 -6.32
CA LYS A 142 -0.48 -19.34 -5.49
C LYS A 142 -0.76 -20.71 -6.12
#